data_AF-A0A951V7B6-F1
#
_entry.id   AF-A0A951V7B6-F1
#
_cell.length_a   1.000
_cell.length_b   1.000
_cell.length_c   1.000
_cell.angle_alpha   90.00
_cell.angle_beta   90.00
_cell.angle_gamma   90.00
#
_symmetry.space_group_name_H-M   'P 1'
#
loop_
_entity.id
_entity.type
_entity.pdbx_description
1 polymer ?
#
loop_
_entity_poly.entity_id
_entity_poly.type
_entity_poly.pdbx_seq_one_letter_code
_entity_poly.pdbx_strand_id
1 'polypeptide(L)'
;MRIRIFFFSLAILGFSSCEPENPPAPIIPPQVSTLEATEITTNSAIVGGKIIEVGTEPITRQGVCYIKAVTNTPEEFTNTWPNISNNVIEASDLSETFTVVMDNLSPNQTYYVRAFAESAAGLRYGTSIKFTTEFETITDIDGNVYRIWTIGNQTWTIDNFNATRLRDGSPIPNRLEDSYWAEFAPQEPAMCWYNNDRATHEKDYGALYNWYAASHPLIAPEGWRVPTIYDYQDLAFYLLATYGEITPGLPWSVGGYCKMPGNNFWEAPNTGADKEFVFG
;
A
#
# COMPACT_ATOMS: atom_id res chain seq x y z
N MET A 1 -80.37 -14.00 -79.03
CA MET A 1 -79.11 -13.21 -78.96
C MET A 1 -78.73 -13.08 -77.50
N ARG A 2 -77.79 -13.91 -77.00
CA ARG A 2 -77.38 -13.96 -75.59
C ARG A 2 -76.09 -13.14 -75.43
N ILE A 3 -76.16 -12.03 -74.70
CA ILE A 3 -75.00 -11.19 -74.37
C ILE A 3 -74.35 -11.75 -73.10
N ARG A 4 -73.07 -12.11 -73.17
CA ARG A 4 -72.25 -12.51 -72.02
C ARG A 4 -71.39 -11.31 -71.61
N ILE A 5 -71.56 -10.83 -70.38
CA ILE A 5 -70.76 -9.76 -69.79
C ILE A 5 -69.59 -10.41 -69.04
N PHE A 6 -68.36 -10.11 -69.45
CA PHE A 6 -67.13 -10.52 -68.79
C PHE A 6 -66.83 -9.53 -67.65
N PHE A 7 -66.82 -9.98 -66.39
CA PHE A 7 -66.31 -9.22 -65.26
C PHE A 7 -64.79 -9.41 -65.18
N PHE A 8 -64.03 -8.34 -65.40
CA PHE A 8 -62.59 -8.32 -65.23
C PHE A 8 -62.29 -7.99 -63.76
N SER A 9 -61.92 -8.98 -62.94
CA SER A 9 -61.47 -8.74 -61.58
C SER A 9 -60.05 -8.18 -61.61
N LEU A 10 -59.92 -6.87 -61.35
CA LEU A 10 -58.64 -6.21 -61.18
C LEU A 10 -58.04 -6.64 -59.82
N ALA A 11 -57.06 -7.54 -59.84
CA ALA A 11 -56.29 -7.89 -58.65
C ALA A 11 -55.35 -6.71 -58.32
N ILE A 12 -55.70 -5.96 -57.26
CA ILE A 12 -54.82 -4.93 -56.70
C ILE A 12 -53.68 -5.64 -55.96
N LEU A 13 -52.54 -5.76 -56.63
CA LEU A 13 -51.26 -6.13 -56.01
C LEU A 13 -50.86 -4.99 -55.07
N GLY A 14 -51.13 -5.14 -53.78
CA GLY A 14 -50.55 -4.29 -52.75
C GLY A 14 -49.04 -4.53 -52.72
N PHE A 15 -48.27 -3.61 -53.29
CA PHE A 15 -46.84 -3.54 -52.99
C PHE A 15 -46.71 -3.14 -51.52
N SER A 16 -46.49 -4.13 -50.66
CA SER A 16 -45.94 -3.89 -49.33
C SER A 16 -44.56 -3.28 -49.56
N SER A 17 -44.50 -1.95 -49.51
CA SER A 17 -43.23 -1.23 -49.46
C SER A 17 -42.51 -1.73 -48.22
N CYS A 18 -41.49 -2.54 -48.43
CA CYS A 18 -40.53 -2.87 -47.39
C CYS A 18 -39.71 -1.59 -47.22
N GLU A 19 -40.12 -0.71 -46.31
CA GLU A 19 -39.18 0.30 -45.81
C GLU A 19 -38.01 -0.48 -45.22
N PRO A 20 -36.76 -0.21 -45.61
CA PRO A 20 -35.63 -0.81 -44.93
C PRO A 20 -35.74 -0.41 -43.46
N GLU A 21 -35.94 -1.38 -42.57
CA GLU A 21 -35.93 -1.14 -41.14
C GLU A 21 -34.63 -0.41 -40.80
N ASN A 22 -34.77 0.77 -40.19
CA ASN A 22 -33.62 1.52 -39.73
C ASN A 22 -32.86 0.62 -38.74
N PRO A 23 -31.53 0.44 -38.87
CA PRO A 23 -30.80 -0.43 -37.96
C PRO A 23 -31.07 -0.01 -36.51
N PRO A 24 -31.23 -0.96 -35.58
CA PRO A 24 -31.46 -0.63 -34.18
C PRO A 24 -30.37 0.30 -33.66
N ALA A 25 -30.75 1.26 -32.82
CA ALA A 25 -29.82 2.22 -32.25
C ALA A 25 -28.66 1.50 -31.54
N PRO A 26 -27.42 2.00 -31.62
CA PRO A 26 -26.28 1.38 -30.96
C PRO A 26 -26.49 1.31 -29.45
N ILE A 27 -26.21 0.15 -28.85
CA ILE A 27 -26.21 -0.02 -27.38
C ILE A 27 -24.84 0.40 -26.86
N ILE A 28 -24.79 1.48 -26.07
CA ILE A 28 -23.55 2.07 -25.54
C ILE A 28 -23.50 1.81 -24.04
N PRO A 29 -22.51 1.05 -23.54
CA PRO A 29 -22.29 0.86 -22.11
C PRO A 29 -21.66 2.10 -21.46
N PRO A 30 -21.69 2.19 -20.12
CA PRO A 30 -21.20 3.36 -19.41
C PRO A 30 -19.69 3.54 -19.55
N GLN A 31 -19.22 4.76 -19.37
CA GLN A 31 -17.80 5.07 -19.19
C GLN A 31 -17.57 5.57 -17.76
N VAL A 32 -16.54 5.06 -17.11
CA VAL A 32 -16.20 5.39 -15.72
C VAL A 32 -14.69 5.59 -15.62
N SER A 33 -14.25 6.53 -14.78
CA SER A 33 -12.87 6.69 -14.35
C SER A 33 -12.73 6.30 -12.88
N THR A 34 -11.53 5.86 -12.50
CA THR A 34 -11.19 5.60 -11.09
C THR A 34 -10.55 6.86 -10.51
N LEU A 35 -10.97 7.25 -9.31
CA LEU A 35 -10.39 8.37 -8.58
C LEU A 35 -9.21 7.89 -7.73
N GLU A 36 -8.22 8.75 -7.54
CA GLU A 36 -7.10 8.49 -6.62
C GLU A 36 -7.60 8.22 -5.20
N ALA A 37 -6.88 7.35 -4.48
CA ALA A 37 -7.18 7.07 -3.09
C ALA A 37 -6.86 8.28 -2.20
N THR A 38 -7.71 8.52 -1.20
CA THR A 38 -7.59 9.62 -0.23
C THR A 38 -7.85 9.10 1.18
N GLU A 39 -7.56 9.91 2.21
CA GLU A 39 -7.76 9.53 3.62
C GLU A 39 -7.20 8.14 3.96
N ILE A 40 -6.01 7.85 3.44
CA ILE A 40 -5.31 6.59 3.66
C ILE A 40 -4.79 6.58 5.10
N THR A 41 -5.17 5.55 5.85
CA THR A 41 -4.71 5.30 7.21
C THR A 41 -3.96 3.96 7.27
N THR A 42 -3.66 3.49 8.48
CA THR A 42 -3.08 2.15 8.68
C THR A 42 -4.03 1.02 8.29
N ASN A 43 -5.34 1.24 8.30
CA ASN A 43 -6.34 0.19 8.09
C ASN A 43 -7.54 0.59 7.22
N SER A 44 -7.51 1.79 6.62
CA SER A 44 -8.59 2.26 5.76
C SER A 44 -8.10 3.18 4.64
N ALA A 45 -8.95 3.38 3.63
CA ALA A 45 -8.80 4.45 2.63
C ALA A 45 -10.17 4.78 2.02
N ILE A 46 -10.31 6.01 1.52
CA ILE A 46 -11.44 6.41 0.66
C ILE A 46 -11.03 6.25 -0.80
N VAL A 47 -11.83 5.50 -1.55
CA VAL A 47 -11.63 5.26 -2.99
C VAL A 47 -12.95 5.47 -3.73
N GLY A 48 -12.91 5.57 -5.06
CA GLY A 48 -14.14 5.81 -5.79
C GLY A 48 -13.96 5.91 -7.29
N GLY A 49 -15.00 6.44 -7.93
CA GLY A 49 -15.03 6.62 -9.37
C GLY A 49 -15.91 7.79 -9.78
N LYS A 50 -15.76 8.17 -11.05
CA LYS A 50 -16.61 9.15 -11.71
C LYS A 50 -17.18 8.56 -12.99
N ILE A 51 -18.49 8.60 -13.15
CA ILE A 51 -19.19 8.31 -14.39
C ILE A 51 -18.89 9.43 -15.38
N ILE A 52 -18.23 9.09 -16.48
CA ILE A 52 -17.90 10.01 -17.57
C ILE A 52 -19.07 10.08 -18.56
N GLU A 53 -19.67 8.93 -18.86
CA GLU A 53 -20.86 8.81 -19.69
C GLU A 53 -21.75 7.68 -19.17
N VAL A 54 -23.06 7.90 -19.10
CA VAL A 54 -24.01 6.85 -18.68
C VAL A 54 -24.19 5.78 -19.78
N GLY A 55 -24.06 6.17 -21.04
CA GLY A 55 -24.39 5.31 -22.18
C GLY A 55 -25.88 5.38 -22.55
N THR A 56 -26.41 4.34 -23.17
CA THR A 56 -27.81 4.29 -23.64
C THR A 56 -28.79 3.72 -22.62
N GLU A 57 -28.29 3.03 -21.60
CA GLU A 57 -29.10 2.38 -20.55
C GLU A 57 -28.72 2.97 -19.19
N PRO A 58 -29.68 3.10 -18.25
CA PRO A 58 -29.38 3.62 -16.91
C PRO A 58 -28.39 2.72 -16.16
N ILE A 59 -27.53 3.32 -15.35
CA ILE A 59 -26.68 2.58 -14.41
C ILE A 59 -27.56 1.80 -13.44
N THR A 60 -27.21 0.54 -13.22
CA THR A 60 -27.88 -0.34 -12.25
C THR A 60 -26.98 -0.69 -11.07
N ARG A 61 -25.65 -0.69 -11.27
CA ARG A 61 -24.65 -0.93 -10.22
C ARG A 61 -23.41 -0.08 -10.46
N GLN A 62 -22.79 0.40 -9.39
CA GLN A 62 -21.47 1.03 -9.44
C GLN A 62 -20.74 0.82 -8.12
N GLY A 63 -19.42 0.98 -8.16
CA GLY A 63 -18.59 0.81 -6.98
C GLY A 63 -17.14 0.61 -7.37
N VAL A 64 -16.40 -0.05 -6.49
CA VAL A 64 -14.99 -0.39 -6.71
C VAL A 64 -14.78 -1.89 -6.55
N CYS A 65 -13.83 -2.41 -7.30
CA CYS A 65 -13.25 -3.72 -7.08
C CYS A 65 -11.79 -3.56 -6.66
N TYR A 66 -11.31 -4.43 -5.78
CA TYR A 66 -9.97 -4.29 -5.22
C TYR A 66 -9.34 -5.62 -4.81
N ILE A 67 -8.02 -5.62 -4.73
CA ILE A 67 -7.19 -6.76 -4.35
C ILE A 67 -5.98 -6.30 -3.54
N LYS A 68 -5.55 -7.17 -2.62
CA LYS A 68 -4.33 -7.02 -1.83
C LYS A 68 -3.13 -7.49 -2.66
N ALA A 69 -2.06 -6.70 -2.72
CA ALA A 69 -0.82 -7.12 -3.35
C ALA A 69 -0.18 -8.29 -2.58
N VAL A 70 0.35 -9.27 -3.32
CA VAL A 70 1.12 -10.41 -2.83
C VAL A 70 2.52 -10.45 -3.47
N THR A 71 3.46 -11.20 -2.91
CA THR A 71 4.77 -11.46 -3.53
C THR A 71 4.55 -12.03 -4.94
N ASN A 72 5.12 -11.38 -5.96
CA ASN A 72 4.90 -11.61 -7.41
C ASN A 72 3.67 -10.95 -8.05
N THR A 73 3.05 -9.97 -7.40
CA THR A 73 2.06 -9.11 -8.07
C THR A 73 2.81 -8.24 -9.10
N PRO A 74 2.59 -8.39 -10.42
CA PRO A 74 3.33 -7.61 -11.42
C PRO A 74 3.19 -6.09 -11.18
N GLU A 75 4.29 -5.34 -11.34
CA GLU A 75 4.26 -3.87 -11.20
C GLU A 75 3.37 -3.21 -12.27
N GLU A 76 3.34 -3.81 -13.46
CA GLU A 76 2.48 -3.41 -14.57
C GLU A 76 1.34 -4.42 -14.74
N PHE A 77 0.23 -4.18 -14.04
CA PHE A 77 -1.00 -4.89 -14.36
C PHE A 77 -1.55 -4.38 -15.68
N THR A 78 -1.71 -5.30 -16.64
CA THR A 78 -2.58 -5.06 -17.79
C THR A 78 -3.93 -4.54 -17.28
N ASN A 79 -4.51 -3.57 -17.97
CA ASN A 79 -5.67 -2.76 -17.58
C ASN A 79 -7.00 -3.56 -17.44
N THR A 80 -6.96 -4.80 -16.97
CA THR A 80 -8.04 -5.79 -16.87
C THR A 80 -8.32 -6.24 -15.42
N TRP A 81 -7.47 -5.86 -14.46
CA TRP A 81 -7.60 -6.24 -13.05
C TRP A 81 -7.31 -5.06 -12.09
N PRO A 82 -7.93 -4.99 -10.89
CA PRO A 82 -8.98 -5.86 -10.37
C PRO A 82 -10.30 -5.77 -11.17
N ASN A 83 -11.19 -6.74 -10.99
CA ASN A 83 -12.52 -6.79 -11.60
C ASN A 83 -13.57 -7.35 -10.61
N ILE A 84 -14.84 -7.41 -11.02
CA ILE A 84 -15.93 -7.79 -10.10
C ILE A 84 -15.86 -9.23 -9.55
N SER A 85 -14.98 -10.09 -10.08
CA SER A 85 -14.72 -11.42 -9.51
C SER A 85 -13.79 -11.38 -8.28
N ASN A 86 -13.30 -10.21 -7.90
CA ASN A 86 -12.45 -9.98 -6.73
C ASN A 86 -13.26 -9.54 -5.51
N ASN A 87 -12.65 -8.73 -4.63
CA ASN A 87 -13.42 -8.01 -3.62
C ASN A 87 -14.12 -6.83 -4.27
N VAL A 88 -15.36 -6.58 -3.87
CA VAL A 88 -16.21 -5.53 -4.43
C VAL A 88 -16.86 -4.76 -3.28
N ILE A 89 -16.86 -3.44 -3.38
CA ILE A 89 -17.65 -2.54 -2.53
C ILE A 89 -18.56 -1.74 -3.44
N GLU A 90 -19.86 -1.97 -3.34
CA GLU A 90 -20.85 -1.19 -4.09
C GLU A 90 -21.06 0.17 -3.43
N ALA A 91 -21.21 1.22 -4.25
CA ALA A 91 -21.58 2.53 -3.75
C ALA A 91 -22.99 2.48 -3.16
N SER A 92 -23.23 3.27 -2.12
CA SER A 92 -24.56 3.36 -1.47
C SER A 92 -25.66 3.90 -2.37
N ASP A 93 -25.27 4.62 -3.41
CA ASP A 93 -26.13 5.37 -4.30
C ASP A 93 -25.55 5.44 -5.73
N LEU A 94 -26.43 5.77 -6.68
CA LEU A 94 -26.09 5.95 -8.09
C LEU A 94 -25.87 7.44 -8.39
N SER A 95 -24.70 7.93 -8.05
CA SER A 95 -24.24 9.31 -8.27
C SER A 95 -23.18 9.40 -9.39
N GLU A 96 -23.07 10.57 -10.05
CA GLU A 96 -22.05 10.82 -11.09
C GLU A 96 -20.64 10.63 -10.54
N THR A 97 -20.41 11.02 -9.29
CA THR A 97 -19.14 10.82 -8.59
C THR A 97 -19.45 10.14 -7.27
N PHE A 98 -18.88 8.96 -7.07
CA PHE A 98 -19.12 8.13 -5.90
C PHE A 98 -17.82 7.81 -5.20
N THR A 99 -17.89 7.68 -3.87
CA THR A 99 -16.80 7.20 -3.04
C THR A 99 -17.31 6.08 -2.14
N VAL A 100 -16.39 5.22 -1.72
CA VAL A 100 -16.61 4.16 -0.74
C VAL A 100 -15.43 4.12 0.23
N VAL A 101 -15.70 3.65 1.44
CA VAL A 101 -14.67 3.39 2.43
C VAL A 101 -14.22 1.95 2.29
N MET A 102 -12.93 1.76 2.05
CA MET A 102 -12.27 0.47 2.24
C MET A 102 -11.76 0.42 3.69
N ASP A 103 -12.28 -0.50 4.49
CA ASP A 103 -11.89 -0.70 5.89
C ASP A 103 -11.21 -2.07 6.11
N ASN A 104 -10.81 -2.35 7.36
CA ASN A 104 -10.18 -3.62 7.76
C ASN A 104 -8.95 -3.99 6.89
N LEU A 105 -8.22 -2.98 6.42
CA LEU A 105 -7.01 -3.16 5.64
C LEU A 105 -5.83 -3.52 6.54
N SER A 106 -4.83 -4.21 5.99
CA SER A 106 -3.57 -4.47 6.69
C SER A 106 -2.69 -3.22 6.65
N PRO A 107 -1.89 -2.92 7.69
CA PRO A 107 -0.91 -1.83 7.67
C PRO A 107 0.24 -2.13 6.69
N ASN A 108 0.88 -1.06 6.18
CA ASN A 108 1.95 -1.12 5.18
C ASN A 108 1.67 -2.11 4.04
N GLN A 109 0.44 -2.08 3.52
CA GLN A 109 -0.02 -3.01 2.50
C GLN A 109 -0.48 -2.26 1.27
N THR A 110 0.06 -2.66 0.12
CA THR A 110 -0.38 -2.16 -1.17
C THR A 110 -1.68 -2.83 -1.61
N TYR A 111 -2.63 -2.02 -2.05
CA TYR A 111 -3.90 -2.43 -2.65
C TYR A 111 -4.00 -1.87 -4.06
N TYR A 112 -4.58 -2.66 -4.96
CA TYR A 112 -4.97 -2.21 -6.29
C TYR A 112 -6.48 -2.05 -6.33
N VAL A 113 -6.95 -0.96 -6.92
CA VAL A 113 -8.37 -0.58 -6.93
C VAL A 113 -8.79 -0.12 -8.31
N ARG A 114 -10.04 -0.45 -8.65
CA ARG A 114 -10.63 -0.05 -9.92
C ARG A 114 -12.13 0.22 -9.76
N ALA A 115 -12.57 1.40 -10.20
CA ALA A 115 -13.99 1.72 -10.27
C ALA A 115 -14.70 0.93 -11.38
N PHE A 116 -15.96 0.60 -11.18
CA PHE A 116 -16.82 -0.03 -12.19
C PHE A 116 -18.20 0.62 -12.22
N ALA A 117 -18.84 0.50 -13.38
CA ALA A 117 -20.23 0.88 -13.60
C ALA A 117 -20.90 -0.14 -14.53
N GLU A 118 -22.11 -0.56 -14.19
CA GLU A 118 -22.89 -1.57 -14.89
C GLU A 118 -24.25 -1.00 -15.29
N SER A 119 -24.70 -1.35 -16.50
CA SER A 119 -26.04 -1.09 -17.01
C SER A 119 -26.51 -2.31 -17.82
N ALA A 120 -27.74 -2.30 -18.32
CA ALA A 120 -28.20 -3.32 -19.27
C ALA A 120 -27.38 -3.36 -20.57
N ALA A 121 -26.71 -2.26 -20.93
CA ALA A 121 -25.79 -2.18 -22.06
C ALA A 121 -24.42 -2.85 -21.78
N GLY A 122 -24.11 -3.11 -20.50
CA GLY A 122 -22.94 -3.87 -20.07
C GLY A 122 -22.16 -3.23 -18.91
N LEU A 123 -21.12 -3.93 -18.50
CA LEU A 123 -20.19 -3.55 -17.44
C LEU A 123 -18.94 -2.88 -18.03
N ARG A 124 -18.49 -1.80 -17.41
CA ARG A 124 -17.25 -1.11 -17.73
C ARG A 124 -16.48 -0.73 -16.48
N TYR A 125 -15.19 -0.50 -16.67
CA TYR A 125 -14.26 -0.22 -15.60
C TYR A 125 -13.40 0.99 -15.93
N GLY A 126 -12.93 1.67 -14.89
CA GLY A 126 -11.98 2.76 -15.00
C GLY A 126 -10.56 2.27 -15.21
N THR A 127 -9.59 3.13 -14.94
CA THR A 127 -8.17 2.77 -14.85
C THR A 127 -7.89 2.05 -13.54
N SER A 128 -6.94 1.12 -13.53
CA SER A 128 -6.45 0.53 -12.28
C SER A 128 -5.50 1.52 -11.59
N ILE A 129 -5.68 1.75 -10.29
CA ILE A 129 -4.76 2.53 -9.45
C ILE A 129 -4.21 1.67 -8.31
N LYS A 130 -3.17 2.14 -7.64
CA LYS A 130 -2.65 1.51 -6.42
C LYS A 130 -2.39 2.53 -5.33
N PHE A 131 -2.58 2.12 -4.08
CA PHE A 131 -2.17 2.87 -2.90
C PHE A 131 -1.62 1.91 -1.85
N THR A 132 -0.87 2.43 -0.88
CA THR A 132 -0.30 1.67 0.23
C THR A 132 -0.78 2.27 1.54
N THR A 133 -1.33 1.44 2.42
CA THR A 133 -1.73 1.87 3.78
C THR A 133 -0.52 2.28 4.61
N GLU A 134 -0.76 3.10 5.63
CA GLU A 134 0.31 3.60 6.50
C GLU A 134 0.88 2.48 7.40
N PHE A 135 2.08 2.70 7.94
CA PHE A 135 2.65 1.83 8.97
C PHE A 135 1.92 2.03 10.30
N GLU A 136 1.78 0.97 11.08
CA GLU A 136 1.53 1.14 12.51
C GLU A 136 2.70 1.88 13.16
N THR A 137 2.44 2.48 14.32
CA THR A 137 3.45 3.25 15.04
C THR A 137 3.44 2.97 16.54
N ILE A 138 4.56 3.25 17.17
CA ILE A 138 4.70 3.34 18.62
C ILE A 138 5.30 4.69 19.01
N THR A 139 5.00 5.15 20.22
CA THR A 139 5.51 6.42 20.76
C THR A 139 6.28 6.18 22.05
N ASP A 140 7.43 6.83 22.22
CA ASP A 140 8.18 6.81 23.46
C ASP A 140 7.72 7.88 24.48
N ILE A 141 8.44 8.00 25.60
CA ILE A 141 8.15 8.97 26.67
C ILE A 141 8.38 10.43 26.24
N ASP A 142 9.12 10.66 25.16
CA ASP A 142 9.45 11.96 24.59
C ASP A 142 8.47 12.41 23.51
N GLY A 143 7.56 11.54 23.10
CA GLY A 143 6.63 11.81 22.01
C GLY A 143 7.24 11.53 20.63
N ASN A 144 8.41 10.89 20.55
CA ASN A 144 8.96 10.44 19.28
C ASN A 144 8.10 9.29 18.77
N VAL A 145 7.71 9.35 17.50
CA VAL A 145 6.87 8.35 16.84
C VAL A 145 7.74 7.50 15.93
N TYR A 146 7.69 6.18 16.13
CA TYR A 146 8.44 5.20 15.36
C TYR A 146 7.47 4.30 14.61
N ARG A 147 7.66 4.15 13.30
CA ARG A 147 6.98 3.16 12.47
C ARG A 147 7.42 1.77 12.89
N ILE A 148 6.46 0.83 12.88
CA ILE A 148 6.71 -0.56 13.25
C ILE A 148 6.33 -1.49 12.11
N TRP A 149 7.09 -2.59 12.00
CA TRP A 149 6.84 -3.62 11.00
C TRP A 149 7.08 -5.01 11.58
N THR A 150 6.11 -5.90 11.38
CA THR A 150 6.23 -7.32 11.66
C THR A 150 6.89 -8.07 10.50
N ILE A 151 8.01 -8.72 10.81
CA ILE A 151 8.81 -9.56 9.92
C ILE A 151 8.87 -10.95 10.55
N GLY A 152 8.28 -11.94 9.88
CA GLY A 152 8.07 -13.26 10.48
C GLY A 152 7.22 -13.17 11.75
N ASN A 153 7.79 -13.59 12.89
CA ASN A 153 7.12 -13.56 14.19
C ASN A 153 7.60 -12.40 15.08
N GLN A 154 8.40 -11.46 14.54
CA GLN A 154 9.01 -10.37 15.30
C GLN A 154 8.53 -9.02 14.76
N THR A 155 8.20 -8.10 15.67
CA THR A 155 7.85 -6.72 15.32
C THR A 155 8.99 -5.81 15.69
N TRP A 156 9.42 -4.99 14.73
CA TRP A 156 10.58 -4.11 14.84
C TRP A 156 10.17 -2.65 14.63
N THR A 157 10.88 -1.73 15.27
CA THR A 157 10.90 -0.34 14.82
C THR A 157 11.77 -0.25 13.57
N ILE A 158 11.30 0.48 12.56
CA ILE A 158 12.03 0.67 11.30
C ILE A 158 12.61 2.09 11.14
N ASP A 159 12.50 2.89 12.21
CA ASP A 159 13.09 4.22 12.34
C ASP A 159 14.15 4.20 13.44
N ASN A 160 15.19 5.02 13.29
CA ASN A 160 16.23 5.20 14.31
C ASN A 160 15.66 5.71 15.65
N PHE A 161 16.08 5.07 16.73
CA PHE A 161 15.68 5.42 18.08
C PHE A 161 16.28 6.76 18.52
N ASN A 162 15.51 7.57 19.26
CA ASN A 162 15.88 8.96 19.55
C ASN A 162 15.36 9.49 20.90
N ALA A 163 15.07 8.59 21.85
CA ALA A 163 14.69 8.99 23.20
C ALA A 163 15.84 9.67 23.97
N THR A 164 15.50 10.77 24.62
CA THR A 164 16.33 11.53 25.57
C THR A 164 16.04 11.16 27.02
N ARG A 165 14.98 10.38 27.28
CA ARG A 165 14.58 9.91 28.61
C ARG A 165 14.26 8.42 28.60
N LEU A 166 14.51 7.77 29.74
CA LEU A 166 14.02 6.43 30.04
C LEU A 166 12.50 6.48 30.27
N ARG A 167 11.84 5.32 30.19
CA ARG A 167 10.38 5.21 30.34
C ARG A 167 9.82 5.71 31.69
N ASP A 168 10.65 5.79 32.73
CA ASP A 168 10.28 6.39 34.03
C ASP A 168 10.43 7.93 34.07
N GLY A 169 10.87 8.54 32.97
CA GLY A 169 11.15 9.96 32.85
C GLY A 169 12.57 10.36 33.25
N SER A 170 13.41 9.42 33.72
CA SER A 170 14.80 9.69 34.05
C SER A 170 15.57 10.13 32.80
N PRO A 171 16.35 11.23 32.85
CA PRO A 171 17.09 11.71 31.69
C PRO A 171 18.19 10.74 31.29
N ILE A 172 18.46 10.66 29.99
CA ILE A 172 19.68 10.09 29.41
C ILE A 172 20.56 11.28 29.05
N PRO A 173 21.59 11.62 29.86
CA PRO A 173 22.42 12.80 29.63
C PRO A 173 23.05 12.83 28.24
N ASN A 174 22.94 13.97 27.57
CA ASN A 174 23.69 14.26 26.36
C ASN A 174 25.15 14.59 26.72
N ARG A 175 26.12 13.80 26.24
CA ARG A 175 27.54 13.89 26.58
C ARG A 175 28.37 14.14 25.33
N LEU A 176 29.03 15.31 25.29
CA LEU A 176 29.72 15.80 24.09
C LEU A 176 31.25 15.64 24.17
N GLU A 177 31.78 15.45 25.38
CA GLU A 177 33.21 15.37 25.63
C GLU A 177 33.77 13.99 25.28
N ASP A 178 34.81 13.94 24.45
CA ASP A 178 35.48 12.68 24.05
C ASP A 178 35.94 11.83 25.25
N SER A 179 36.34 12.47 26.35
CA SER A 179 36.74 11.78 27.58
C SER A 179 35.61 10.93 28.18
N TYR A 180 34.35 11.25 27.89
CA TYR A 180 33.19 10.48 28.35
C TYR A 180 33.00 9.18 27.55
N TRP A 181 33.63 9.05 26.38
CA TRP A 181 33.52 7.86 25.53
C TRP A 181 34.77 6.97 25.59
N ALA A 182 35.71 7.30 26.48
CA ALA A 182 36.94 6.54 26.71
C ALA A 182 36.72 5.30 27.60
N GLU A 183 37.71 4.41 27.65
CA GLU A 183 37.68 3.12 28.39
C GLU A 183 37.30 3.25 29.87
N PHE A 184 37.61 4.39 30.52
CA PHE A 184 37.31 4.67 31.92
C PHE A 184 36.14 5.64 32.12
N ALA A 185 35.24 5.71 31.13
CA ALA A 185 34.04 6.52 31.20
C ALA A 185 33.15 6.20 32.42
N PRO A 186 32.35 7.19 32.88
CA PRO A 186 31.31 6.95 33.87
C PRO A 186 30.38 5.79 33.49
N GLN A 187 30.06 4.95 34.47
CA GLN A 187 29.20 3.78 34.29
C GLN A 187 27.71 4.15 34.40
N GLU A 188 27.28 5.13 33.62
CA GLU A 188 25.91 5.64 33.63
C GLU A 188 25.36 5.81 32.21
N PRO A 189 24.03 5.75 32.01
CA PRO A 189 23.42 6.00 30.72
C PRO A 189 23.87 7.33 30.12
N ALA A 190 24.15 7.34 28.83
CA ALA A 190 24.43 8.56 28.09
C ALA A 190 24.08 8.42 26.63
N MET A 191 23.89 9.57 26.00
CA MET A 191 23.62 9.68 24.57
C MET A 191 24.36 10.86 23.95
N CYS A 192 24.47 10.87 22.63
CA CYS A 192 24.85 12.05 21.85
C CYS A 192 24.24 11.94 20.44
N TRP A 193 24.38 13.00 19.64
CA TRP A 193 24.10 12.95 18.20
C TRP A 193 25.41 12.90 17.43
N TYR A 194 25.36 12.35 16.23
CA TYR A 194 26.54 12.28 15.36
C TYR A 194 27.20 13.65 15.19
N ASN A 195 28.53 13.70 15.29
CA ASN A 195 29.33 14.93 15.30
C ASN A 195 28.89 15.99 16.32
N ASN A 196 28.20 15.60 17.39
CA ASN A 196 27.62 16.50 18.40
C ASN A 196 26.66 17.55 17.79
N ASP A 197 26.08 17.27 16.63
CA ASP A 197 25.16 18.16 15.92
C ASP A 197 23.79 17.52 15.74
N ARG A 198 22.93 17.77 16.72
CA ARG A 198 21.53 17.33 16.70
C ARG A 198 20.76 17.88 15.50
N ALA A 199 20.91 19.17 15.21
CA ALA A 199 20.06 19.87 14.25
C ALA A 199 20.20 19.30 12.83
N THR A 200 21.40 18.81 12.50
CA THR A 200 21.68 18.22 11.18
C THR A 200 21.43 16.71 11.14
N HIS A 201 21.66 15.99 12.24
CA HIS A 201 21.80 14.53 12.20
C HIS A 201 20.69 13.73 12.90
N GLU A 202 19.88 14.37 13.74
CA GLU A 202 18.82 13.70 14.51
C GLU A 202 17.84 12.94 13.61
N LYS A 203 17.44 13.54 12.49
CA LYS A 203 16.46 12.96 11.58
C LYS A 203 17.00 11.73 10.84
N ASP A 204 18.29 11.74 10.52
CA ASP A 204 18.89 10.74 9.64
C ASP A 204 19.49 9.57 10.43
N TYR A 205 20.01 9.82 11.64
CA TYR A 205 20.73 8.80 12.42
C TYR A 205 20.14 8.53 13.81
N GLY A 206 19.17 9.33 14.27
CA GLY A 206 18.70 9.29 15.64
C GLY A 206 19.81 9.63 16.65
N ALA A 207 19.64 9.17 17.88
CA ALA A 207 20.62 9.34 18.94
C ALA A 207 21.53 8.10 19.05
N LEU A 208 22.80 8.35 19.39
CA LEU A 208 23.79 7.33 19.69
C LEU A 208 23.82 7.11 21.19
N TYR A 209 23.76 5.85 21.62
CA TYR A 209 23.69 5.48 23.04
C TYR A 209 24.92 4.70 23.45
N ASN A 210 25.40 4.93 24.67
CA ASN A 210 26.38 4.04 25.27
C ASN A 210 25.74 2.70 25.70
N TRP A 211 26.58 1.74 26.06
CA TRP A 211 26.12 0.42 26.54
C TRP A 211 25.19 0.52 27.75
N TYR A 212 25.45 1.43 28.69
CA TYR A 212 24.63 1.58 29.91
C TYR A 212 23.21 2.05 29.61
N ALA A 213 23.03 2.93 28.61
CA ALA A 213 21.71 3.32 28.13
C ALA A 213 21.05 2.19 27.32
N ALA A 214 21.77 1.61 26.35
CA ALA A 214 21.24 0.58 25.46
C ALA A 214 20.84 -0.72 26.20
N SER A 215 21.53 -1.07 27.28
CA SER A 215 21.20 -2.24 28.12
C SER A 215 20.22 -1.93 29.25
N HIS A 216 19.77 -0.67 29.40
CA HIS A 216 18.87 -0.29 30.47
C HIS A 216 17.47 -0.90 30.26
N PRO A 217 16.84 -1.55 31.27
CA PRO A 217 15.53 -2.21 31.10
C PRO A 217 14.37 -1.26 30.78
N LEU A 218 14.59 0.06 30.93
CA LEU A 218 13.60 1.11 30.68
C LEU A 218 13.92 1.95 29.43
N ILE A 219 14.90 1.56 28.60
CA ILE A 219 15.28 2.33 27.41
C ILE A 219 14.18 2.35 26.36
N ALA A 220 13.48 1.22 26.18
CA ALA A 220 12.47 1.07 25.15
C ALA A 220 11.04 1.41 25.66
N PRO A 221 10.11 1.73 24.75
CA PRO A 221 8.69 1.86 25.07
C PRO A 221 8.13 0.64 25.83
N GLU A 222 6.97 0.81 26.48
CA GLU A 222 6.35 -0.29 27.23
C GLU A 222 6.05 -1.49 26.32
N GLY A 223 6.41 -2.69 26.76
CA GLY A 223 6.29 -3.92 25.96
C GLY A 223 7.41 -4.15 24.93
N TRP A 224 8.32 -3.19 24.78
CA TRP A 224 9.44 -3.27 23.84
C TRP A 224 10.77 -3.42 24.58
N ARG A 225 11.79 -3.90 23.85
CA ARG A 225 13.16 -4.06 24.35
C ARG A 225 14.17 -3.89 23.22
N VAL A 226 15.42 -3.63 23.59
CA VAL A 226 16.52 -3.71 22.64
C VAL A 226 16.68 -5.17 22.17
N PRO A 227 16.82 -5.41 20.84
CA PRO A 227 17.04 -6.73 20.29
C PRO A 227 18.30 -7.40 20.86
N THR A 228 18.21 -8.70 21.09
CA THR A 228 19.33 -9.56 21.44
C THR A 228 19.91 -10.21 20.19
N ILE A 229 21.05 -10.88 20.32
CA ILE A 229 21.63 -11.65 19.23
C ILE A 229 20.69 -12.74 18.69
N TYR A 230 19.84 -13.33 19.55
CA TYR A 230 18.87 -14.34 19.13
C TYR A 230 17.77 -13.75 18.25
N ASP A 231 17.36 -12.50 18.51
CA ASP A 231 16.36 -11.84 17.66
C ASP A 231 16.88 -11.61 16.25
N TYR A 232 18.13 -11.18 16.13
CA TYR A 232 18.78 -11.03 14.83
C TYR A 232 18.97 -12.38 14.12
N GLN A 233 19.24 -13.45 14.87
CA GLN A 233 19.33 -14.80 14.29
C GLN A 233 17.98 -15.25 13.72
N ASP A 234 16.89 -15.08 14.47
CA ASP A 234 15.55 -15.45 14.01
C ASP A 234 15.12 -14.65 12.78
N LEU A 235 15.38 -13.34 12.77
CA LEU A 235 15.17 -12.47 11.60
C LEU A 235 15.98 -12.98 10.40
N ALA A 236 17.26 -13.29 10.61
CA ALA A 236 18.12 -13.77 9.54
C ALA A 236 17.63 -15.11 8.95
N PHE A 237 17.18 -16.04 9.79
CA PHE A 237 16.59 -17.30 9.33
C PHE A 237 15.29 -17.09 8.55
N TYR A 238 14.41 -16.19 9.01
CA TYR A 238 13.17 -15.86 8.30
C TYR A 238 13.46 -15.31 6.90
N LEU A 239 14.35 -14.33 6.79
CA LEU A 239 14.70 -13.69 5.52
C LEU A 239 15.36 -14.69 4.56
N LEU A 240 16.28 -15.54 5.06
CA LEU A 240 16.90 -16.58 4.25
C LEU A 240 15.85 -17.59 3.71
N ALA A 241 14.90 -18.01 4.54
CA ALA A 241 13.86 -18.95 4.14
C ALA A 241 12.87 -18.35 3.13
N THR A 242 12.65 -17.04 3.20
CA THR A 242 11.64 -16.35 2.37
C THR A 242 12.22 -15.87 1.04
N TYR A 243 13.44 -15.35 1.04
CA TYR A 243 14.03 -14.63 -0.11
C TYR A 243 15.36 -15.20 -0.60
N GLY A 244 16.03 -16.02 0.19
CA GLY A 244 17.34 -16.56 -0.17
C GLY A 244 17.23 -17.76 -1.12
N GLU A 245 18.07 -17.77 -2.15
CA GLU A 245 18.55 -19.06 -2.67
C GLU A 245 19.45 -19.69 -1.59
N ILE A 246 19.15 -20.92 -1.17
CA ILE A 246 19.99 -21.70 -0.26
C ILE A 246 21.31 -21.98 -0.96
N THR A 247 22.25 -21.03 -0.94
CA THR A 247 23.64 -21.26 -1.34
C THR A 247 24.39 -21.77 -0.11
N PRO A 248 24.83 -23.05 -0.09
CA PRO A 248 25.56 -23.58 1.04
C PRO A 248 26.86 -22.79 1.24
N GLY A 249 26.97 -22.07 2.35
CA GLY A 249 28.21 -21.39 2.77
C GLY A 249 28.14 -19.87 2.97
N LEU A 250 27.00 -19.21 2.75
CA LEU A 250 26.88 -17.75 2.93
C LEU A 250 25.69 -17.30 3.84
N PRO A 251 25.64 -17.70 5.12
CA PRO A 251 24.68 -17.14 6.07
C PRO A 251 24.94 -15.65 6.43
N TRP A 252 25.96 -15.00 5.86
CA TRP A 252 26.35 -13.61 6.17
C TRP A 252 25.79 -12.54 5.23
N SER A 253 25.02 -12.87 4.19
CA SER A 253 24.50 -11.88 3.21
C SER A 253 23.13 -11.29 3.56
N VAL A 254 22.48 -11.72 4.65
CA VAL A 254 21.12 -11.29 5.01
C VAL A 254 21.05 -9.81 5.40
N GLY A 255 22.17 -9.26 5.86
CA GLY A 255 22.29 -7.83 6.17
C GLY A 255 22.07 -6.91 4.97
N GLY A 256 22.10 -7.43 3.72
CA GLY A 256 21.70 -6.65 2.54
C GLY A 256 20.22 -6.29 2.56
N TYR A 257 19.35 -7.27 2.84
CA TYR A 257 17.88 -7.09 2.89
C TYR A 257 17.45 -6.09 3.96
N CYS A 258 18.23 -5.93 5.03
CA CYS A 258 17.92 -5.02 6.13
C CYS A 258 18.32 -3.56 5.86
N LYS A 259 19.00 -3.25 4.75
CA LYS A 259 19.52 -1.91 4.50
C LYS A 259 18.47 -1.02 3.85
N MET A 260 18.43 0.25 4.28
CA MET A 260 17.76 1.28 3.51
C MET A 260 18.33 1.36 2.07
N PRO A 261 17.48 1.48 1.04
CA PRO A 261 17.90 1.61 -0.34
C PRO A 261 18.64 2.94 -0.59
N GLY A 262 19.62 2.90 -1.50
CA GLY A 262 20.43 4.08 -1.88
C GLY A 262 21.83 4.08 -1.28
N ASN A 263 22.67 5.02 -1.74
CA ASN A 263 24.08 5.13 -1.34
C ASN A 263 24.31 6.30 -0.37
N ASN A 264 23.24 6.94 0.12
CA ASN A 264 23.35 8.09 1.02
C ASN A 264 23.93 7.69 2.40
N PHE A 265 23.74 6.42 2.78
CA PHE A 265 24.15 5.88 4.07
C PHE A 265 25.08 4.66 3.96
N TRP A 266 25.28 4.13 2.75
CA TRP A 266 26.01 2.88 2.52
C TRP A 266 26.99 3.01 1.36
N GLU A 267 28.19 2.46 1.54
CA GLU A 267 29.18 2.35 0.48
C GLU A 267 28.68 1.44 -0.66
N ALA A 268 28.96 1.84 -1.91
CA ALA A 268 28.62 1.07 -3.09
C ALA A 268 29.35 -0.30 -3.07
N PRO A 269 28.75 -1.38 -3.58
CA PRO A 269 27.55 -1.42 -4.43
C PRO A 269 26.20 -1.55 -3.69
N ASN A 270 26.16 -1.56 -2.36
CA ASN A 270 24.95 -1.78 -1.55
C ASN A 270 24.06 -2.97 -2.03
N THR A 271 24.70 -4.06 -2.48
CA THR A 271 24.02 -5.23 -3.07
C THR A 271 23.02 -5.85 -2.09
N GLY A 272 21.78 -6.03 -2.54
CA GLY A 272 20.71 -6.68 -1.77
C GLY A 272 19.82 -5.74 -0.95
N ALA A 273 20.05 -4.42 -0.98
CA ALA A 273 19.14 -3.43 -0.41
C ALA A 273 17.89 -3.27 -1.31
N ASP A 274 16.98 -4.24 -1.24
CA ASP A 274 15.63 -4.13 -1.77
C ASP A 274 14.73 -3.51 -0.69
N LYS A 275 13.70 -2.78 -1.10
CA LYS A 275 12.89 -1.90 -0.24
C LYS A 275 12.05 -2.65 0.80
N GLU A 276 12.28 -3.96 0.96
CA GLU A 276 11.37 -4.87 1.67
C GLU A 276 11.63 -4.96 3.16
N PHE A 277 12.81 -4.63 3.69
CA PHE A 277 13.05 -4.65 5.15
C PHE A 277 13.93 -3.49 5.56
N VAL A 278 13.35 -2.29 5.55
CA VAL A 278 14.08 -1.05 5.81
C VAL A 278 14.34 -0.93 7.31
N PHE A 279 15.60 -1.05 7.74
CA PHE A 279 16.05 -0.55 9.04
C PHE A 279 16.99 0.63 8.78
N GLY A 280 16.76 1.74 9.47
CA GLY A 280 17.69 2.86 9.47
C GLY A 280 17.09 4.16 9.93
#